data_AF-B5HF97-F1
#
_entry.id   AF-B5HF97-F1
#
_cell.length_a   1.000
_cell.length_b   1.000
_cell.length_c   1.000
_cell.angle_alpha   90.00
_cell.angle_beta   90.00
_cell.angle_gamma   90.00
#
_symmetry.space_group_name_H-M   'P 1'
#
loop_
_entity.id
_entity.type
_entity.pdbx_description
1 polymer ?
#
loop_
_entity_poly.entity_id
_entity_poly.type
_entity_poly.pdbx_seq_one_letter_code
_entity_poly.pdbx_strand_id
1 'polypeptide(L)'
;MPRWLPRALILALALYACFQLGSWAFHQLIGLLINILIAFFLALAIEPAVGRMAARGMRRGLATFLVFFAVLIAGVGFVVLLGSMLAGQIVEMVEDFPQYLDSVIRWINTTFHTELSRVEVQDSLLRSDWLRKYVQNSATGVLDVSATVLGGLFKLLTIFLFSFYFAADGPRLRRALCSVLPPAKQTEVLRAWEIAVDKTGGYLYSRGLMALISGVAHYILLEILEVPYAPALAVWVGLVSQFIPTIGTYLAGALPMLIAFTVDPWYALWVLGFVVIYQQFENYVLQPKLTARTVDIHPAVAFGSVVAGTALLGAVGALIAIPAVATLQAFLGAYVKRYAVTDDPRVHAHSRHGGGRLARVRSAWGSGRPAPSTADGSSGGVPPQAGSGF
;
A
#
# COMPACT_ATOMS: atom_id res chain seq x y z
N MET A 1 49.82 40.17 -19.36
CA MET A 1 48.59 39.38 -19.11
C MET A 1 47.51 39.83 -20.08
N PRO A 2 46.83 38.91 -20.77
CA PRO A 2 45.73 39.27 -21.67
C PRO A 2 44.55 39.90 -20.90
N ARG A 3 43.99 41.00 -21.41
CA ARG A 3 42.91 41.77 -20.77
C ARG A 3 41.59 41.01 -20.62
N TRP A 4 41.39 39.93 -21.37
CA TRP A 4 40.20 39.07 -21.29
C TRP A 4 40.24 38.09 -20.11
N LEU A 5 41.43 37.76 -19.62
CA LEU A 5 41.65 36.75 -18.57
C LEU A 5 41.01 37.13 -17.23
N PRO A 6 41.15 38.36 -16.69
CA PRO A 6 40.48 38.73 -15.44
C PRO A 6 38.95 38.76 -15.57
N ARG A 7 38.41 39.18 -16.73
CA ARG A 7 36.95 39.16 -16.97
C ARG A 7 36.41 37.73 -17.06
N ALA A 8 37.10 36.86 -17.78
CA ALA A 8 36.75 35.44 -17.87
C ALA A 8 36.85 34.74 -16.51
N LEU A 9 37.87 35.06 -15.70
CA LEU A 9 38.04 34.53 -14.35
C LEU A 9 36.90 34.96 -13.42
N ILE A 10 36.52 36.25 -13.43
CA ILE A 10 35.39 36.76 -12.63
C ILE A 10 34.08 36.08 -13.05
N LEU A 11 33.85 35.93 -14.36
CA LEU A 11 32.63 35.28 -14.87
C LEU A 11 32.58 33.78 -14.50
N ALA A 12 33.72 33.09 -14.58
CA ALA A 12 33.84 31.69 -14.15
C ALA A 12 33.62 31.52 -12.64
N LEU A 13 34.21 32.40 -11.81
CA LEU A 13 33.99 32.40 -10.36
C LEU A 13 32.55 32.74 -9.99
N ALA A 14 31.92 33.69 -10.70
CA ALA A 14 30.52 34.04 -10.49
C ALA A 14 29.58 32.88 -10.85
N LEU A 15 29.82 32.19 -11.98
CA LEU A 15 29.08 30.99 -12.36
C LEU A 15 29.27 29.85 -11.35
N TYR A 16 30.49 29.63 -10.87
CA TYR A 16 30.78 28.63 -9.85
C TYR A 16 30.09 28.97 -8.51
N ALA A 17 30.16 30.22 -8.06
CA ALA A 17 29.46 30.68 -6.86
C ALA A 17 27.94 30.55 -7.00
N CYS A 18 27.38 30.89 -8.17
CA CYS A 18 25.95 30.71 -8.46
C CYS A 18 25.55 29.23 -8.46
N PHE A 19 26.37 28.35 -9.04
CA PHE A 19 26.17 26.90 -8.99
C PHE A 19 26.22 26.36 -7.56
N GLN A 20 27.17 26.81 -6.74
CA GLN A 20 27.29 26.39 -5.34
C GLN A 20 26.13 26.92 -4.48
N LEU A 21 25.70 28.16 -4.67
CA LEU A 21 24.51 28.72 -4.01
C LEU A 21 23.25 27.96 -4.42
N GLY A 22 23.09 27.68 -5.72
CA GLY A 22 21.97 26.89 -6.23
C GLY A 22 21.97 25.46 -5.68
N SER A 23 23.13 24.80 -5.64
CA SER A 23 23.30 23.47 -5.06
C SER A 23 23.00 23.46 -3.56
N TRP A 24 23.54 24.42 -2.80
CA TRP A 24 23.26 24.56 -1.37
C TRP A 24 21.76 24.78 -1.11
N ALA A 25 21.13 25.70 -1.84
CA ALA A 25 19.70 25.96 -1.73
C ALA A 25 18.88 24.71 -2.08
N PHE A 26 19.25 23.98 -3.14
CA PHE A 26 18.58 22.75 -3.53
C PHE A 26 18.68 21.66 -2.45
N HIS A 27 19.85 21.47 -1.86
CA HIS A 27 20.03 20.52 -0.75
C HIS A 27 19.23 20.93 0.49
N GLN A 28 19.15 22.22 0.79
CA GLN A 28 18.37 22.72 1.92
C GLN A 28 16.85 22.56 1.69
N LEU A 29 16.41 22.73 0.43
CA LEU A 29 15.00 22.63 0.05
C LEU A 29 14.55 21.20 -0.22
N ILE A 30 15.45 20.24 -0.41
CA ILE A 30 15.08 18.85 -0.77
C ILE A 30 14.11 18.23 0.25
N GLY A 31 14.30 18.50 1.54
CA GLY A 31 13.40 18.03 2.59
C GLY A 31 12.00 18.65 2.50
N LEU A 32 11.92 19.92 2.14
CA LEU A 32 10.65 20.61 1.90
C LEU A 32 9.97 20.07 0.63
N LEU A 33 10.71 19.87 -0.45
CA LEU A 33 10.20 19.28 -1.70
C LEU A 33 9.64 17.87 -1.45
N ILE A 34 10.33 17.06 -0.65
CA ILE A 34 9.87 15.75 -0.22
C ILE A 34 8.55 15.85 0.58
N ASN A 35 8.46 16.77 1.54
CA ASN A 35 7.24 16.97 2.31
C ASN A 35 6.08 17.43 1.43
N ILE A 36 6.33 18.32 0.47
CA ILE A 36 5.35 18.76 -0.53
C ILE A 36 4.91 17.59 -1.40
N LEU A 37 5.83 16.73 -1.83
CA LEU A 37 5.51 15.54 -2.61
C LEU A 37 4.61 14.58 -1.82
N ILE A 38 4.94 14.31 -0.56
CA ILE A 38 4.10 13.51 0.35
C ILE A 38 2.72 14.15 0.50
N ALA A 39 2.66 15.46 0.74
CA ALA A 39 1.42 16.21 0.87
C ALA A 39 0.57 16.15 -0.40
N PHE A 40 1.20 16.19 -1.57
CA PHE A 40 0.53 16.04 -2.86
C PHE A 40 -0.09 14.65 -3.02
N PHE A 41 0.63 13.58 -2.69
CA PHE A 41 0.07 12.22 -2.71
C PHE A 41 -1.07 12.04 -1.70
N LEU A 42 -0.93 12.61 -0.51
CA LEU A 42 -2.00 12.61 0.50
C LEU A 42 -3.23 13.43 0.03
N ALA A 43 -3.03 14.48 -0.76
CA ALA A 43 -4.13 15.24 -1.34
C ALA A 43 -4.85 14.42 -2.42
N LEU A 44 -4.11 13.77 -3.32
CA LEU A 44 -4.68 12.86 -4.33
C LEU A 44 -5.46 11.69 -3.70
N ALA A 45 -4.95 11.18 -2.59
CA ALA A 45 -5.58 10.13 -1.79
C ALA A 45 -6.96 10.54 -1.25
N ILE A 46 -7.07 11.77 -0.75
CA ILE A 46 -8.27 12.31 -0.12
C ILE A 46 -9.25 12.92 -1.15
N GLU A 47 -8.76 13.33 -2.32
CA GLU A 47 -9.54 13.98 -3.39
C GLU A 47 -10.83 13.24 -3.76
N PRO A 48 -10.90 11.90 -3.92
CA PRO A 48 -12.17 11.24 -4.23
C PRO A 48 -13.21 11.37 -3.12
N ALA A 49 -12.80 11.42 -1.85
CA ALA A 49 -13.72 11.64 -0.73
C ALA A 49 -14.24 13.09 -0.74
N VAL A 50 -13.33 14.05 -0.91
CA VAL A 50 -13.65 15.49 -1.03
C VAL A 50 -14.54 15.75 -2.24
N GLY A 51 -14.23 15.17 -3.38
CA GLY A 51 -14.99 15.28 -4.62
C GLY A 51 -16.42 14.75 -4.50
N ARG A 52 -16.62 13.59 -3.85
CA ARG A 52 -17.96 13.06 -3.58
C ARG A 52 -18.78 13.97 -2.66
N MET A 53 -18.15 14.56 -1.65
CA MET A 53 -18.82 15.51 -0.75
C MET A 53 -19.12 16.85 -1.43
N ALA A 54 -18.20 17.34 -2.26
CA ALA A 54 -18.41 18.55 -3.06
C ALA A 54 -19.50 18.35 -4.12
N ALA A 55 -19.57 17.18 -4.75
CA ALA A 55 -20.63 16.81 -5.69
C ALA A 55 -22.02 16.77 -5.05
N ARG A 56 -22.12 16.55 -3.72
CA ARG A 56 -23.36 16.64 -2.95
C ARG A 56 -23.73 18.07 -2.54
N GLY A 57 -23.04 19.09 -3.07
CA GLY A 57 -23.35 20.51 -2.87
C GLY A 57 -22.53 21.19 -1.77
N MET A 58 -21.59 20.50 -1.12
CA MET A 58 -20.79 21.10 -0.06
C MET A 58 -19.63 21.96 -0.60
N ARG A 59 -19.32 23.09 0.04
CA ARG A 59 -18.17 23.93 -0.35
C ARG A 59 -16.88 23.12 -0.23
N ARG A 60 -16.03 23.10 -1.27
CA ARG A 60 -14.80 22.29 -1.31
C ARG A 60 -13.93 22.46 -0.06
N GLY A 61 -13.75 23.69 0.43
CA GLY A 61 -12.96 23.94 1.66
C GLY A 61 -13.50 23.22 2.90
N LEU A 62 -14.83 23.20 3.09
CA LEU A 62 -15.47 22.45 4.18
C LEU A 62 -15.34 20.94 3.96
N ALA A 63 -15.40 20.49 2.70
CA ALA A 63 -15.26 19.08 2.37
C ALA A 63 -13.87 18.57 2.68
N THR A 64 -12.85 19.31 2.28
CA THR A 64 -11.47 19.04 2.63
C THR A 64 -11.29 19.04 4.15
N PHE A 65 -11.80 20.06 4.85
CA PHE A 65 -11.69 20.14 6.31
C PHE A 65 -12.28 18.92 7.01
N LEU A 66 -13.50 18.51 6.68
CA LEU A 66 -14.15 17.37 7.33
C LEU A 66 -13.40 16.05 7.06
N VAL A 67 -12.91 15.82 5.84
CA VAL A 67 -12.16 14.58 5.55
C VAL A 67 -10.82 14.57 6.28
N PHE A 68 -10.08 15.67 6.26
CA PHE A 68 -8.82 15.78 7.00
C PHE A 68 -9.03 15.64 8.51
N PHE A 69 -10.08 16.25 9.04
CA PHE A 69 -10.44 16.13 10.45
C PHE A 69 -10.79 14.69 10.83
N ALA A 70 -11.55 13.98 9.98
CA ALA A 70 -11.85 12.56 10.18
C ALA A 70 -10.58 11.69 10.16
N VAL A 71 -9.66 11.93 9.22
CA VAL A 71 -8.37 11.23 9.14
C VAL A 71 -7.51 11.53 10.38
N LEU A 72 -7.49 12.78 10.83
CA LEU A 72 -6.75 13.19 12.02
C LEU A 72 -7.30 12.52 13.28
N ILE A 73 -8.62 12.53 13.48
CA ILE A 73 -9.27 11.84 14.62
C ILE A 73 -8.99 10.35 14.57
N ALA A 74 -9.12 9.72 13.40
CA ALA A 74 -8.85 8.29 13.25
C ALA A 74 -7.38 7.97 13.57
N GLY A 75 -6.44 8.79 13.10
CA GLY A 75 -5.01 8.62 13.34
C GLY A 75 -4.63 8.84 14.81
N VAL A 76 -5.10 9.94 15.43
CA VAL A 76 -4.85 10.22 16.85
C VAL A 76 -5.52 9.17 17.72
N GLY A 77 -6.78 8.81 17.43
CA GLY A 77 -7.50 7.75 18.13
C GLY A 77 -6.78 6.41 18.05
N PHE A 78 -6.27 6.04 16.86
CA PHE A 78 -5.45 4.85 16.69
C PHE A 78 -4.21 4.88 17.58
N VAL A 79 -3.41 5.97 17.52
CA VAL A 79 -2.16 6.09 18.30
C VAL A 79 -2.43 6.10 19.80
N VAL A 80 -3.49 6.78 20.26
CA VAL A 80 -3.85 6.82 21.68
C VAL A 80 -4.31 5.45 22.16
N LEU A 81 -5.23 4.80 21.45
CA LEU A 81 -5.75 3.48 21.82
C LEU A 81 -4.63 2.42 21.85
N LEU A 82 -3.79 2.40 20.81
CA LEU A 82 -2.67 1.46 20.73
C LEU A 82 -1.57 1.80 21.73
N GLY A 83 -1.24 3.08 21.89
CA GLY A 83 -0.20 3.53 22.79
C GLY A 83 -0.53 3.21 24.25
N SER A 84 -1.78 3.48 24.68
CA SER A 84 -2.21 3.15 26.04
C SER A 84 -2.28 1.64 26.27
N MET A 85 -2.79 0.89 25.29
CA MET A 85 -2.85 -0.57 25.35
C MET A 85 -1.45 -1.18 25.48
N LEU A 86 -0.54 -0.85 24.56
CA LEU A 86 0.81 -1.38 24.54
C LEU A 86 1.59 -1.00 25.79
N ALA A 87 1.45 0.23 26.28
CA ALA A 87 2.09 0.66 27.52
C ALA A 87 1.61 -0.19 28.72
N GLY A 88 0.29 -0.39 28.85
CA GLY A 88 -0.28 -1.24 29.90
C GLY A 88 0.21 -2.69 29.82
N GLN A 89 0.17 -3.27 28.62
CA GLN A 89 0.60 -4.65 28.41
C GLN A 89 2.10 -4.85 28.65
N ILE A 90 2.95 -3.91 28.24
CA ILE A 90 4.39 -4.00 28.48
C ILE A 90 4.68 -3.96 29.99
N VAL A 91 3.99 -3.10 30.75
CA VAL A 91 4.13 -3.04 32.21
C VAL A 91 3.71 -4.37 32.85
N GLU A 92 2.53 -4.88 32.50
CA GLU A 92 2.01 -6.14 33.03
C GLU A 92 2.91 -7.34 32.64
N MET A 93 3.37 -7.41 31.40
CA MET A 93 4.32 -8.45 30.96
C MET A 93 5.66 -8.38 31.69
N VAL A 94 6.14 -7.19 32.06
CA VAL A 94 7.39 -7.02 32.81
C VAL A 94 7.20 -7.40 34.29
N GLU A 95 6.07 -7.02 34.88
CA GLU A 95 5.73 -7.34 36.27
C GLU A 95 5.48 -8.85 36.46
N ASP A 96 4.73 -9.46 35.54
CA ASP A 96 4.34 -10.88 35.60
C ASP A 96 5.29 -11.80 34.83
N PHE A 97 6.36 -11.27 34.24
CA PHE A 97 7.39 -12.04 33.52
C PHE A 97 7.84 -13.30 34.29
N PRO A 98 8.11 -13.25 35.62
CA PRO A 98 8.52 -14.43 36.37
C PRO A 98 7.44 -15.51 36.40
N GLN A 99 6.17 -15.12 36.50
CA GLN A 99 5.03 -16.05 36.57
C GLN A 99 4.70 -16.68 35.21
N TYR A 100 4.87 -15.93 34.11
CA TYR A 100 4.75 -16.48 32.76
C TYR A 100 5.82 -17.51 32.47
N LEU A 101 7.09 -17.23 32.83
CA LEU A 101 8.17 -18.21 32.71
C LEU A 101 7.87 -19.47 33.53
N ASP A 102 7.35 -19.32 34.75
CA ASP A 102 6.98 -20.44 35.59
C ASP A 102 5.88 -21.32 34.98
N SER A 103 4.89 -20.69 34.33
CA SER A 103 3.76 -21.38 33.71
C SER A 103 4.19 -22.11 32.44
N VAL A 104 5.05 -21.50 31.62
CA VAL A 104 5.62 -22.13 30.42
C VAL A 104 6.54 -23.28 30.77
N ILE A 105 7.45 -23.11 31.74
CA ILE A 105 8.32 -24.19 32.22
C ILE A 105 7.50 -25.35 32.75
N ARG A 106 6.44 -25.05 33.53
CA ARG A 106 5.53 -26.08 34.06
C ARG A 106 4.81 -26.80 32.92
N TRP A 107 4.25 -26.08 31.95
CA TRP A 107 3.57 -26.66 30.79
C TRP A 107 4.49 -27.55 29.95
N ILE A 108 5.72 -27.11 29.67
CA ILE A 108 6.72 -27.91 28.94
C ILE A 108 7.08 -29.17 29.74
N ASN A 109 7.34 -29.02 31.03
CA ASN A 109 7.71 -30.15 31.89
C ASN A 109 6.56 -31.16 32.01
N THR A 110 5.30 -30.73 32.07
CA THR A 110 4.14 -31.63 32.10
C THR A 110 3.78 -32.23 30.74
N THR A 111 3.98 -31.50 29.63
CA THR A 111 3.59 -31.94 28.28
C THR A 111 4.66 -32.82 27.63
N PHE A 112 5.93 -32.53 27.87
CA PHE A 112 7.07 -33.20 27.24
C PHE A 112 7.93 -34.00 28.24
N HIS A 113 7.47 -34.17 29.49
CA HIS A 113 8.17 -34.94 30.54
C HIS A 113 9.66 -34.56 30.69
N THR A 114 9.96 -33.27 30.61
CA THR A 114 11.32 -32.71 30.74
C THR A 114 11.50 -32.10 32.13
N GLU A 115 12.74 -31.97 32.61
CA GLU A 115 13.07 -31.25 33.85
C GLU A 115 13.88 -29.98 33.56
N LEU A 116 13.21 -28.94 33.04
CA LEU A 116 13.83 -27.62 32.92
C LEU A 116 13.86 -26.92 34.28
N SER A 117 15.06 -26.53 34.73
CA SER A 117 15.30 -25.82 36.00
C SER A 117 15.14 -24.29 35.83
N ARG A 118 14.46 -23.68 36.81
CA ARG A 118 14.16 -22.25 36.91
C ARG A 118 15.41 -21.35 37.03
N VAL A 119 16.52 -21.90 37.55
CA VAL A 119 17.67 -21.11 38.02
C VAL A 119 18.63 -20.69 36.90
N GLU A 120 18.76 -21.45 35.81
CA GLU A 120 19.65 -21.11 34.70
C GLU A 120 19.06 -20.07 33.72
N VAL A 121 17.73 -20.02 33.58
CA VAL A 121 17.06 -19.10 32.63
C VAL A 121 16.83 -17.71 33.24
N GLN A 122 16.55 -17.65 34.55
CA GLN A 122 16.25 -16.39 35.25
C GLN A 122 17.48 -15.50 35.43
N ASP A 123 18.64 -16.08 35.75
CA ASP A 123 19.87 -15.30 36.04
C ASP A 123 20.54 -14.77 34.75
N SER A 124 20.36 -15.45 33.60
CA SER A 124 20.83 -14.98 32.28
C SER A 124 19.94 -13.88 31.66
N LEU A 125 18.62 -13.90 31.90
CA LEU A 125 17.69 -12.92 31.30
C LEU A 125 17.56 -11.64 32.14
N LEU A 126 17.54 -11.73 33.47
CA LEU A 126 17.39 -10.55 34.36
C LEU A 126 18.67 -9.68 34.46
N ARG A 127 19.84 -10.26 34.20
CA ARG A 127 21.12 -9.52 34.10
C ARG A 127 21.41 -8.98 32.71
N SER A 128 20.54 -9.23 31.74
CA SER A 128 20.81 -8.86 30.37
C SER A 128 20.81 -7.34 30.18
N ASP A 129 21.93 -6.81 29.69
CA ASP A 129 22.17 -5.37 29.55
C ASP A 129 21.09 -4.65 28.72
N TRP A 130 20.41 -5.37 27.81
CA TRP A 130 19.38 -4.77 26.95
C TRP A 130 18.17 -4.26 27.73
N LEU A 131 17.73 -4.97 28.78
CA LEU A 131 16.54 -4.60 29.55
C LEU A 131 16.83 -3.39 30.45
N ARG A 132 18.00 -3.39 31.12
CA ARG A 132 18.47 -2.23 31.90
C ARG A 132 18.68 -1.00 31.02
N LYS A 133 19.26 -1.17 29.83
CA LYS A 133 19.52 -0.08 28.88
C LYS A 133 18.22 0.43 28.25
N TYR A 134 17.20 -0.40 28.05
CA TYR A 134 15.87 0.02 27.59
C TYR A 134 15.12 0.82 28.67
N VAL A 135 15.15 0.37 29.92
CA VAL A 135 14.56 1.09 31.07
C VAL A 135 15.30 2.40 31.36
N GLN A 136 16.64 2.41 31.32
CA GLN A 136 17.45 3.62 31.50
C GLN A 136 17.29 4.61 30.32
N ASN A 137 17.28 4.14 29.07
CA ASN A 137 17.04 5.01 27.90
C ASN A 137 15.61 5.56 27.86
N SER A 138 14.64 4.89 28.48
CA SER A 138 13.27 5.42 28.64
C SER A 138 13.18 6.53 29.69
N ALA A 139 14.11 6.55 30.66
CA ALA A 139 14.14 7.52 31.76
C ALA A 139 14.98 8.78 31.46
N THR A 140 15.98 8.69 30.59
CA THR A 140 16.88 9.82 30.28
C THR A 140 16.67 10.35 28.88
N GLY A 141 15.83 11.38 28.73
CA GLY A 141 15.71 12.10 27.46
C GLY A 141 14.60 13.15 27.33
N VAL A 142 14.05 13.70 28.42
CA VAL A 142 12.90 14.62 28.35
C VAL A 142 13.18 15.86 27.48
N LEU A 143 14.43 16.33 27.41
CA LEU A 143 14.82 17.52 26.64
C LEU A 143 15.09 17.23 25.14
N ASP A 144 15.72 16.10 24.79
CA ASP A 144 15.96 15.70 23.37
C ASP A 144 14.71 15.14 22.68
N VAL A 145 13.81 14.52 23.45
CA VAL A 145 12.49 14.09 22.97
C VAL A 145 11.65 15.32 22.60
N SER A 146 11.76 16.42 23.35
CA SER A 146 10.98 17.64 23.09
C SER A 146 11.31 18.29 21.74
N ALA A 147 12.61 18.42 21.39
CA ALA A 147 13.02 18.98 20.10
C ALA A 147 12.62 18.08 18.93
N THR A 148 12.74 16.76 19.09
CA THR A 148 12.35 15.77 18.07
C THR A 148 10.83 15.74 17.86
N VAL A 149 10.05 15.79 18.94
CA VAL A 149 8.59 15.84 18.90
C VAL A 149 8.11 17.13 18.27
N LEU A 150 8.67 18.28 18.65
CA LEU A 150 8.35 19.57 18.04
C LEU A 150 8.69 19.58 16.54
N GLY A 151 9.88 19.11 16.16
CA GLY A 151 10.28 18.98 14.75
C GLY A 151 9.35 18.05 13.95
N GLY A 152 8.97 16.92 14.53
CA GLY A 152 8.00 15.99 13.96
C GLY A 152 6.61 16.62 13.81
N LEU A 153 6.13 17.36 14.81
CA LEU A 153 4.86 18.06 14.77
C LEU A 153 4.85 19.14 13.69
N PHE A 154 5.92 19.94 13.58
CA PHE A 154 6.05 20.93 12.50
C PHE A 154 6.07 20.26 11.13
N LYS A 155 6.76 19.13 10.97
CA LYS A 155 6.77 18.35 9.72
C LYS A 155 5.38 17.83 9.36
N LEU A 156 4.69 17.23 10.33
CA LEU A 156 3.32 16.73 10.14
C LEU A 156 2.35 17.87 9.80
N LEU A 157 2.42 18.98 10.54
CA LEU A 157 1.61 20.17 10.29
C LEU A 157 1.87 20.72 8.89
N THR A 158 3.13 20.79 8.46
CA THR A 158 3.51 21.23 7.11
C THR A 158 2.88 20.33 6.05
N ILE A 159 3.05 19.01 6.17
CA ILE A 159 2.47 18.04 5.23
C ILE A 159 0.95 18.19 5.19
N PHE A 160 0.30 18.28 6.35
CA PHE A 160 -1.15 18.39 6.48
C PHE A 160 -1.67 19.69 5.86
N LEU A 161 -1.00 20.81 6.12
CA LEU A 161 -1.37 22.12 5.59
C LEU A 161 -1.23 22.18 4.07
N PHE A 162 -0.10 21.74 3.52
CA PHE A 162 0.08 21.68 2.06
C PHE A 162 -0.94 20.74 1.41
N SER A 163 -1.20 19.59 2.03
CA SER A 163 -2.15 18.61 1.51
C SER A 163 -3.58 19.16 1.54
N PHE A 164 -3.95 19.88 2.60
CA PHE A 164 -5.21 20.61 2.71
C PHE A 164 -5.35 21.65 1.59
N TYR A 165 -4.34 22.50 1.36
CA TYR A 165 -4.38 23.49 0.29
C TYR A 165 -4.50 22.84 -1.09
N PHE A 166 -3.72 21.79 -1.35
CA PHE A 166 -3.80 21.05 -2.62
C PHE A 166 -5.15 20.41 -2.87
N ALA A 167 -5.79 19.82 -1.85
CA ALA A 167 -7.11 19.22 -1.99
C ALA A 167 -8.23 20.28 -2.08
N ALA A 168 -8.19 21.32 -1.24
CA ALA A 168 -9.18 22.40 -1.24
C ALA A 168 -9.18 23.18 -2.57
N ASP A 169 -8.00 23.60 -3.02
CA ASP A 169 -7.78 24.37 -4.26
C ASP A 169 -7.43 23.49 -5.47
N GLY A 170 -7.64 22.18 -5.40
CA GLY A 170 -7.33 21.22 -6.47
C GLY A 170 -7.74 21.67 -7.89
N PRO A 171 -8.95 22.23 -8.13
CA PRO A 171 -9.36 22.70 -9.45
C PRO A 171 -8.59 23.95 -9.90
N ARG A 172 -8.18 24.82 -8.96
CA ARG A 172 -7.35 25.99 -9.26
C ARG A 172 -5.93 25.56 -9.58
N LEU A 173 -5.35 24.64 -8.81
CA LEU A 173 -4.03 24.06 -9.07
C LEU A 173 -4.00 23.40 -10.45
N ARG A 174 -5.00 22.59 -10.77
CA ARG A 174 -5.16 21.95 -12.08
C ARG A 174 -5.22 22.96 -13.22
N ARG A 175 -5.98 24.05 -13.07
CA ARG A 175 -6.05 25.13 -14.07
C ARG A 175 -4.72 25.87 -14.22
N ALA A 176 -4.04 26.18 -13.12
CA ALA A 176 -2.75 26.86 -13.13
C ALA A 176 -1.66 26.03 -13.82
N LEU A 177 -1.64 24.71 -13.59
CA LEU A 177 -0.73 23.80 -14.30
C LEU A 177 -1.05 23.75 -15.81
N CYS A 178 -2.32 23.73 -16.17
CA CYS A 178 -2.73 23.72 -17.58
C CYS A 178 -2.47 25.06 -18.30
N SER A 179 -2.50 26.19 -17.60
CA SER A 179 -2.32 27.52 -18.23
C SER A 179 -0.92 27.77 -18.77
N VAL A 180 0.09 27.01 -18.32
CA VAL A 180 1.47 27.10 -18.82
C VAL A 180 1.69 26.21 -20.06
N LEU A 181 0.74 25.32 -20.36
CA LEU A 181 0.87 24.33 -21.43
C LEU A 181 0.13 24.76 -22.72
N PRO A 182 0.66 24.40 -23.90
CA PRO A 182 -0.06 24.58 -25.16
C PRO A 182 -1.42 23.85 -25.15
N PRO A 183 -2.47 24.38 -25.80
CA PRO A 183 -3.82 23.80 -25.78
C PRO A 183 -3.88 22.30 -26.13
N ALA A 184 -3.07 21.86 -27.10
CA ALA A 184 -3.00 20.47 -27.52
C ALA A 184 -2.56 19.50 -26.40
N LYS A 185 -1.80 19.98 -25.41
CA LYS A 185 -1.27 19.18 -24.29
C LYS A 185 -2.14 19.25 -23.03
N GLN A 186 -3.05 20.23 -22.94
CA GLN A 186 -3.91 20.40 -21.77
C GLN A 186 -4.82 19.18 -21.56
N THR A 187 -5.42 18.65 -22.62
CA THR A 187 -6.29 17.47 -22.54
C THR A 187 -5.56 16.22 -22.05
N GLU A 188 -4.32 16.01 -22.51
CA GLU A 188 -3.48 14.87 -22.08
C GLU A 188 -3.17 14.96 -20.57
N VAL A 189 -2.80 16.16 -20.09
CA VAL A 189 -2.47 16.38 -18.67
C VAL A 189 -3.70 16.27 -17.78
N LEU A 190 -4.85 16.80 -18.20
CA LEU A 190 -6.11 16.65 -17.46
C LEU A 190 -6.52 15.19 -17.33
N ARG A 191 -6.40 14.41 -18.42
CA ARG A 191 -6.67 12.98 -18.40
C ARG A 191 -5.72 12.23 -17.47
N ALA A 192 -4.42 12.55 -17.52
CA ALA A 192 -3.43 11.93 -16.63
C ALA A 192 -3.68 12.28 -15.16
N TRP A 193 -4.11 13.51 -14.86
CA TRP A 193 -4.52 13.94 -13.53
C TRP A 193 -5.71 13.14 -13.01
N GLU A 194 -6.76 12.98 -13.80
CA GLU A 194 -7.95 12.20 -13.41
C GLU A 194 -7.59 10.73 -13.16
N ILE A 195 -6.79 10.13 -14.04
CA ILE A 195 -6.26 8.78 -13.83
C ILE A 195 -5.47 8.71 -12.52
N ALA A 196 -4.61 9.69 -12.24
CA ALA A 196 -3.82 9.70 -11.02
C ALA A 196 -4.68 9.74 -9.75
N VAL A 197 -5.73 10.56 -9.74
CA VAL A 197 -6.72 10.65 -8.65
C VAL A 197 -7.47 9.33 -8.50
N ASP A 198 -8.00 8.77 -9.59
CA ASP A 198 -8.79 7.53 -9.56
C ASP A 198 -7.96 6.33 -9.13
N LYS A 199 -6.70 6.22 -9.61
CA LYS A 199 -5.78 5.14 -9.24
C LYS A 199 -5.35 5.22 -7.78
N THR A 200 -4.94 6.41 -7.33
CA THR A 200 -4.50 6.63 -5.94
C THR A 200 -5.65 6.46 -4.97
N GLY A 201 -6.77 7.13 -5.26
CA GLY A 201 -7.97 7.09 -4.45
C GLY A 201 -8.63 5.71 -4.40
N GLY A 202 -8.71 5.04 -5.54
CA GLY A 202 -9.20 3.68 -5.64
C GLY A 202 -8.35 2.69 -4.83
N TYR A 203 -7.02 2.74 -4.98
CA TYR A 203 -6.12 1.88 -4.20
C TYR A 203 -6.28 2.08 -2.69
N LEU A 204 -6.33 3.32 -2.21
CA LEU A 204 -6.54 3.62 -0.80
C LEU A 204 -7.92 3.22 -0.30
N TYR A 205 -8.96 3.40 -1.12
CA TYR A 205 -10.30 2.94 -0.79
C TYR A 205 -10.33 1.41 -0.64
N SER A 206 -9.75 0.67 -1.58
CA SER A 206 -9.67 -0.79 -1.52
C SER A 206 -8.87 -1.24 -0.28
N ARG A 207 -7.75 -0.60 0.03
CA ARG A 207 -6.95 -0.88 1.24
C ARG A 207 -7.73 -0.59 2.53
N GLY A 208 -8.42 0.55 2.60
CA GLY A 208 -9.23 0.92 3.75
C GLY A 208 -10.41 -0.02 3.97
N LEU A 209 -11.07 -0.44 2.89
CA LEU A 209 -12.15 -1.43 2.96
C LEU A 209 -11.64 -2.81 3.39
N MET A 210 -10.49 -3.26 2.87
CA MET A 210 -9.83 -4.48 3.34
C MET A 210 -9.43 -4.38 4.82
N ALA A 211 -8.92 -3.22 5.26
CA ALA A 211 -8.53 -2.99 6.64
C ALA A 211 -9.74 -3.10 7.57
N LEU A 212 -10.89 -2.58 7.15
CA LEU A 212 -12.14 -2.70 7.87
C LEU A 212 -12.61 -4.16 7.95
N ILE A 213 -12.63 -4.88 6.82
CA ILE A 213 -13.05 -6.30 6.78
C ILE A 213 -12.12 -7.15 7.65
N SER A 214 -10.81 -6.96 7.52
CA SER A 214 -9.79 -7.65 8.31
C SER A 214 -9.95 -7.34 9.79
N GLY A 215 -10.09 -6.05 10.14
CA GLY A 215 -10.30 -5.64 11.53
C GLY A 215 -11.54 -6.25 12.14
N VAL A 216 -12.69 -6.20 11.45
CA VAL A 216 -13.93 -6.82 11.94
C VAL A 216 -13.80 -8.34 12.09
N ALA A 217 -13.17 -9.02 11.12
CA ALA A 217 -12.96 -10.46 11.18
C ALA A 217 -12.09 -10.86 12.38
N HIS A 218 -11.00 -10.13 12.63
CA HIS A 218 -10.13 -10.38 13.77
C HIS A 218 -10.76 -9.94 15.09
N TYR A 219 -11.57 -8.89 15.10
CA TYR A 219 -12.33 -8.48 16.28
C TYR A 219 -13.25 -9.61 16.75
N ILE A 220 -14.04 -10.19 15.84
CA ILE A 220 -14.94 -11.30 16.16
C ILE A 220 -14.17 -12.47 16.75
N LEU A 221 -13.03 -12.85 16.16
CA LEU A 221 -12.20 -13.93 16.70
C LEU A 221 -11.69 -13.61 18.11
N LEU A 222 -11.08 -12.44 18.29
CA LEU A 222 -10.46 -12.06 19.55
C LEU A 222 -11.49 -11.91 20.67
N GLU A 223 -12.69 -11.43 20.35
CA GLU A 223 -13.81 -11.34 21.29
C GLU A 223 -14.32 -12.74 21.68
N ILE A 224 -14.43 -13.67 20.72
CA ILE A 224 -14.81 -15.08 21.00
C ILE A 224 -13.80 -15.76 21.92
N LEU A 225 -12.52 -15.44 21.76
CA LEU A 225 -11.43 -15.95 22.60
C LEU A 225 -11.25 -15.14 23.89
N GLU A 226 -12.09 -14.12 24.14
CA GLU A 226 -12.03 -13.23 25.31
C GLU A 226 -10.63 -12.59 25.50
N VAL A 227 -9.92 -12.32 24.41
CA VAL A 227 -8.58 -11.73 24.45
C VAL A 227 -8.69 -10.26 24.88
N PRO A 228 -7.91 -9.81 25.88
CA PRO A 228 -7.97 -8.43 26.33
C PRO A 228 -7.61 -7.48 25.19
N TYR A 229 -8.26 -6.31 25.19
CA TYR A 229 -8.09 -5.27 24.17
C TYR A 229 -8.42 -5.72 22.73
N ALA A 230 -9.32 -6.70 22.55
CA ALA A 230 -9.78 -7.16 21.24
C ALA A 230 -10.10 -6.03 20.24
N PRO A 231 -10.80 -4.93 20.60
CA PRO A 231 -11.05 -3.83 19.66
C PRO A 231 -9.76 -3.13 19.18
N ALA A 232 -8.81 -2.88 20.08
CA ALA A 232 -7.56 -2.20 19.75
C ALA A 232 -6.66 -3.10 18.87
N LEU A 233 -6.56 -4.38 19.22
CA LEU A 233 -5.85 -5.40 18.44
C LEU A 233 -6.46 -5.60 17.06
N ALA A 234 -7.79 -5.61 16.95
CA ALA A 234 -8.48 -5.72 15.68
C ALA A 234 -8.18 -4.55 14.74
N VAL A 235 -8.23 -3.32 15.27
CA VAL A 235 -7.87 -2.11 14.50
C VAL A 235 -6.39 -2.17 14.09
N TRP A 236 -5.50 -2.60 14.98
CA TRP A 236 -4.09 -2.85 14.65
C TRP A 236 -3.94 -3.82 13.50
N VAL A 237 -4.56 -5.00 13.59
CA VAL A 237 -4.43 -6.02 12.56
C VAL A 237 -4.96 -5.51 11.22
N GLY A 238 -6.13 -4.88 11.23
CA GLY A 238 -6.73 -4.29 10.05
C GLY A 238 -5.84 -3.26 9.36
N LEU A 239 -5.29 -2.30 10.10
CA LEU A 239 -4.43 -1.27 9.51
C LEU A 239 -3.06 -1.81 9.09
N VAL A 240 -2.38 -2.55 9.97
CA VAL A 240 -1.00 -2.99 9.74
C VAL A 240 -0.92 -4.01 8.61
N SER A 241 -1.88 -4.94 8.54
CA SER A 241 -1.94 -5.92 7.44
C SER A 241 -2.09 -5.26 6.06
N GLN A 242 -2.80 -4.14 6.00
CA GLN A 242 -3.08 -3.47 4.73
C GLN A 242 -2.05 -2.41 4.37
N PHE A 243 -1.60 -1.59 5.30
CA PHE A 243 -0.73 -0.46 4.95
C PHE A 243 0.77 -0.80 4.97
N ILE A 244 1.16 -1.98 5.47
CA ILE A 244 2.53 -2.49 5.40
C ILE A 244 2.62 -3.61 4.36
N PRO A 245 3.24 -3.36 3.18
CA PRO A 245 3.36 -4.39 2.15
C PRO A 245 4.19 -5.59 2.60
N THR A 246 3.96 -6.74 1.96
CA THR A 246 4.67 -8.04 2.06
C THR A 246 4.72 -8.74 3.41
N ILE A 247 5.00 -8.01 4.49
CA ILE A 247 5.19 -8.54 5.84
C ILE A 247 4.04 -8.11 6.77
N GLY A 248 3.22 -7.15 6.34
CA GLY A 248 2.17 -6.53 7.16
C GLY A 248 1.28 -7.51 7.90
N THR A 249 0.74 -8.53 7.24
CA THR A 249 -0.13 -9.52 7.91
C THR A 249 0.58 -10.28 9.02
N TYR A 250 1.83 -10.70 8.79
CA TYR A 250 2.59 -11.44 9.79
C TYR A 250 2.94 -10.56 10.99
N LEU A 251 3.34 -9.31 10.74
CA LEU A 251 3.60 -8.33 11.79
C LEU A 251 2.31 -7.96 12.55
N ALA A 252 1.22 -7.80 11.81
CA ALA A 252 -0.11 -7.51 12.33
C ALA A 252 -0.59 -8.61 13.27
N GLY A 253 -0.49 -9.88 12.86
CA GLY A 253 -0.94 -11.04 13.64
C GLY A 253 -0.03 -11.39 14.81
N ALA A 254 1.24 -10.99 14.79
CA ALA A 254 2.19 -11.29 15.87
C ALA A 254 1.76 -10.70 17.22
N LEU A 255 1.28 -9.44 17.22
CA LEU A 255 0.88 -8.78 18.45
C LEU A 255 -0.35 -9.44 19.12
N PRO A 256 -1.51 -9.62 18.45
CA PRO A 256 -2.64 -10.34 19.04
C PRO A 256 -2.31 -11.77 19.46
N MET A 257 -1.43 -12.45 18.72
CA MET A 257 -0.98 -13.80 19.09
C MET A 257 -0.19 -13.80 20.40
N LEU A 258 0.69 -12.81 20.60
CA LEU A 258 1.43 -12.63 21.84
C LEU A 258 0.49 -12.34 23.02
N ILE A 259 -0.53 -11.49 22.82
CA ILE A 259 -1.52 -11.19 23.86
C ILE A 259 -2.40 -12.41 24.15
N ALA A 260 -2.86 -13.13 23.13
CA ALA A 260 -3.65 -14.33 23.33
C ALA A 260 -2.86 -15.43 24.09
N PHE A 261 -1.55 -15.52 23.85
CA PHE A 261 -0.66 -16.45 24.54
C PHE A 261 -0.61 -16.21 26.06
N THR A 262 -0.74 -14.97 26.52
CA THR A 262 -0.74 -14.67 27.97
C THR A 262 -2.00 -15.15 28.67
N VAL A 263 -3.09 -15.35 27.91
CA VAL A 263 -4.36 -15.89 28.43
C VAL A 263 -4.33 -17.42 28.43
N ASP A 264 -4.13 -18.03 27.26
CA ASP A 264 -4.00 -19.47 27.09
C ASP A 264 -3.05 -19.77 25.91
N PRO A 265 -2.01 -20.62 26.06
CA PRO A 265 -1.11 -20.98 24.98
C PRO A 265 -1.81 -21.51 23.72
N TRP A 266 -2.97 -22.16 23.88
CA TRP A 266 -3.76 -22.69 22.79
C TRP A 266 -4.49 -21.59 22.01
N TYR A 267 -4.82 -20.45 22.63
CA TYR A 267 -5.44 -19.32 21.95
C TYR A 267 -4.48 -18.69 20.94
N ALA A 268 -3.18 -18.66 21.23
CA ALA A 268 -2.18 -18.20 20.27
C ALA A 268 -2.19 -19.06 18.99
N LEU A 269 -2.38 -20.38 19.11
CA LEU A 269 -2.50 -21.27 17.96
C LEU A 269 -3.79 -21.04 17.18
N TRP A 270 -4.91 -20.79 17.86
CA TRP A 270 -6.17 -20.42 17.19
C TRP A 270 -6.04 -19.10 16.43
N VAL A 271 -5.42 -18.09 17.03
CA VAL A 271 -5.14 -16.79 16.38
C VAL A 271 -4.23 -16.98 15.17
N LEU A 272 -3.14 -17.75 15.31
CA LEU A 272 -2.24 -18.07 14.20
C LEU A 272 -3.00 -18.78 13.05
N GLY A 273 -3.76 -19.82 13.37
CA GLY A 273 -4.54 -20.56 12.39
C GLY A 273 -5.53 -19.66 11.66
N PHE A 274 -6.24 -18.79 12.39
CA PHE A 274 -7.15 -17.83 11.80
C PHE A 274 -6.44 -16.83 10.89
N VAL A 275 -5.33 -16.22 11.33
CA VAL A 275 -4.54 -15.27 10.51
C VAL A 275 -4.11 -15.93 9.20
N VAL A 276 -3.65 -17.18 9.24
CA VAL A 276 -3.25 -17.93 8.04
C VAL A 276 -4.44 -18.19 7.12
N ILE A 277 -5.57 -18.66 7.65
CA ILE A 277 -6.78 -18.95 6.86
C ILE A 277 -7.35 -17.65 6.26
N TYR A 278 -7.45 -16.60 7.08
CA TYR A 278 -7.92 -15.29 6.66
C TYR A 278 -7.01 -14.71 5.58
N GLN A 279 -5.68 -14.87 5.67
CA GLN A 279 -4.76 -14.44 4.62
C GLN A 279 -5.04 -15.15 3.30
N GLN A 280 -5.36 -16.46 3.30
CA GLN A 280 -5.74 -17.16 2.07
C GLN A 280 -7.06 -16.62 1.52
N PHE A 281 -8.05 -16.42 2.37
CA PHE A 281 -9.33 -15.83 1.98
C PHE A 281 -9.14 -14.43 1.37
N GLU A 282 -8.31 -13.60 2.00
CA GLU A 282 -7.98 -12.27 1.50
C GLU A 282 -7.31 -12.35 0.13
N ASN A 283 -6.26 -13.17 -0.01
CA ASN A 283 -5.50 -13.30 -1.27
C ASN A 283 -6.36 -13.84 -2.43
N TYR A 284 -7.19 -14.85 -2.19
CA TYR A 284 -7.94 -15.53 -3.26
C TYR A 284 -9.33 -14.95 -3.52
N VAL A 285 -9.96 -14.30 -2.54
CA VAL A 285 -11.35 -13.84 -2.65
C VAL A 285 -11.45 -12.33 -2.60
N LEU A 286 -10.92 -11.68 -1.56
CA LEU A 286 -11.10 -10.24 -1.36
C LEU A 286 -10.23 -9.43 -2.31
N GLN A 287 -8.94 -9.76 -2.41
CA GLN A 287 -7.96 -9.04 -3.21
C GLN A 287 -8.34 -8.94 -4.68
N PRO A 288 -8.68 -10.03 -5.40
CA PRO A 288 -9.11 -9.92 -6.79
C PRO A 288 -10.42 -9.14 -6.94
N LYS A 289 -11.36 -9.23 -6.00
CA LYS A 289 -12.65 -8.53 -6.10
C LYS A 289 -12.55 -7.03 -5.84
N LEU A 290 -11.71 -6.62 -4.89
CA LEU A 290 -11.60 -5.23 -4.45
C LEU A 290 -10.50 -4.46 -5.21
N THR A 291 -9.44 -5.12 -5.68
CA THR A 291 -8.26 -4.46 -6.27
C THR A 291 -8.21 -4.52 -7.80
N ALA A 292 -8.96 -5.42 -8.46
CA ALA A 292 -8.87 -5.63 -9.91
C ALA A 292 -9.18 -4.39 -10.77
N ARG A 293 -9.93 -3.41 -10.24
CA ARG A 293 -10.24 -2.17 -10.98
C ARG A 293 -9.24 -1.04 -10.72
N THR A 294 -8.43 -1.15 -9.67
CA THR A 294 -7.68 -0.02 -9.13
C THR A 294 -6.24 0.05 -9.62
N VAL A 295 -5.45 -1.02 -9.63
CA VAL A 295 -4.03 -0.91 -10.04
C VAL A 295 -3.57 -2.22 -10.70
N ASP A 296 -3.28 -2.18 -12.00
CA ASP A 296 -2.71 -3.29 -12.77
C ASP A 296 -1.21 -3.05 -12.95
N ILE A 297 -0.43 -3.40 -11.92
CA ILE A 297 1.03 -3.29 -11.91
C ILE A 297 1.61 -4.69 -11.72
N HIS A 298 2.64 -5.00 -12.49
CA HIS A 298 3.38 -6.25 -12.34
C HIS A 298 3.94 -6.40 -10.90
N PRO A 299 3.78 -7.54 -10.21
CA PRO A 299 4.17 -7.70 -8.81
C PRO A 299 5.61 -7.28 -8.49
N ALA A 300 6.56 -7.58 -9.39
CA ALA A 300 7.96 -7.18 -9.24
C ALA A 300 8.16 -5.65 -9.24
N VAL A 301 7.37 -4.93 -10.06
CA VAL A 301 7.42 -3.46 -10.12
C VAL A 301 6.80 -2.87 -8.85
N ALA A 302 5.69 -3.43 -8.39
CA ALA A 302 5.07 -3.03 -7.12
C ALA A 302 6.03 -3.24 -5.94
N PHE A 303 6.65 -4.43 -5.83
CA PHE A 303 7.62 -4.73 -4.79
C PHE A 303 8.85 -3.81 -4.85
N GLY A 304 9.47 -3.69 -6.03
CA GLY A 304 10.62 -2.79 -6.23
C GLY A 304 10.30 -1.34 -5.91
N SER A 305 9.08 -0.89 -6.22
CA SER A 305 8.63 0.47 -5.87
C SER A 305 8.53 0.69 -4.36
N VAL A 306 8.04 -0.30 -3.61
CA VAL A 306 7.93 -0.21 -2.14
C VAL A 306 9.32 -0.18 -1.51
N VAL A 307 10.26 -1.00 -2.02
CA VAL A 307 11.65 -1.00 -1.54
C VAL A 307 12.30 0.37 -1.83
N ALA A 308 12.16 0.88 -3.05
CA ALA A 308 12.70 2.19 -3.42
C ALA A 308 12.04 3.33 -2.61
N GLY A 309 10.72 3.28 -2.43
CA GLY A 309 9.97 4.25 -1.62
C GLY A 309 10.43 4.24 -0.16
N THR A 310 10.59 3.04 0.43
CA THR A 310 11.14 2.87 1.78
C THR A 310 12.54 3.48 1.90
N ALA A 311 13.42 3.22 0.93
CA ALA A 311 14.78 3.75 0.94
C ALA A 311 14.83 5.28 0.83
N LEU A 312 13.92 5.88 0.07
CA LEU A 312 13.90 7.33 -0.17
C LEU A 312 13.21 8.11 0.96
N LEU A 313 12.04 7.64 1.40
CA LEU A 313 11.13 8.41 2.26
C LEU A 313 10.69 7.63 3.52
N GLY A 314 11.29 6.47 3.79
CA GLY A 314 10.92 5.60 4.92
C GLY A 314 9.52 5.01 4.78
N ALA A 315 8.85 4.81 5.91
CA ALA A 315 7.50 4.22 5.97
C ALA A 315 6.47 4.96 5.10
N VAL A 316 6.57 6.30 5.01
CA VAL A 316 5.68 7.10 4.17
C VAL A 316 5.88 6.76 2.69
N GLY A 317 7.14 6.61 2.26
CA GLY A 317 7.47 6.20 0.89
C GLY A 317 6.95 4.84 0.52
N ALA A 318 7.01 3.88 1.45
CA ALA A 318 6.46 2.54 1.26
C ALA A 318 4.95 2.58 0.96
N LEU A 319 4.20 3.41 1.69
CA LEU A 319 2.74 3.54 1.57
C LEU A 319 2.34 4.18 0.24
N ILE A 320 3.05 5.23 -0.19
CA ILE A 320 2.72 5.96 -1.42
C ILE A 320 3.36 5.37 -2.68
N ALA A 321 4.31 4.43 -2.56
CA ALA A 321 5.08 3.88 -3.67
C ALA A 321 4.20 3.30 -4.79
N ILE A 322 3.22 2.47 -4.43
CA ILE A 322 2.36 1.79 -5.41
C ILE A 322 1.50 2.81 -6.18
N PRO A 323 0.77 3.73 -5.51
CA PRO A 323 0.12 4.85 -6.19
C PRO A 323 1.08 5.67 -7.04
N ALA A 324 2.25 6.04 -6.51
CA ALA A 324 3.22 6.84 -7.23
C ALA A 324 3.65 6.18 -8.53
N VAL A 325 3.96 4.89 -8.51
CA VAL A 325 4.32 4.15 -9.71
C VAL A 325 3.14 3.94 -10.65
N ALA A 326 1.92 3.71 -10.14
CA ALA A 326 0.70 3.69 -10.96
C ALA A 326 0.50 5.01 -11.71
N THR A 327 0.63 6.14 -11.00
CA THR A 327 0.48 7.47 -11.61
C THR A 327 1.58 7.72 -12.64
N LEU A 328 2.83 7.41 -12.31
CA LEU A 328 3.96 7.56 -13.22
C LEU A 328 3.79 6.70 -14.48
N GLN A 329 3.36 5.45 -14.33
CA GLN A 329 3.10 4.55 -15.46
C GLN A 329 1.95 5.06 -16.34
N ALA A 330 0.91 5.67 -15.75
CA ALA A 330 -0.17 6.30 -16.50
C ALA A 330 0.31 7.54 -17.28
N PHE A 331 1.13 8.40 -16.66
CA PHE A 331 1.75 9.55 -17.33
C PHE A 331 2.68 9.12 -18.48
N LEU A 332 3.53 8.13 -18.23
CA LEU A 332 4.42 7.56 -19.25
C LEU A 332 3.62 6.89 -20.37
N GLY A 333 2.55 6.18 -20.06
CA GLY A 333 1.67 5.56 -21.07
C GLY A 333 0.92 6.58 -21.94
N ALA A 334 0.66 7.79 -21.42
CA ALA A 334 0.09 8.88 -22.20
C ALA A 334 1.11 9.52 -23.16
N TYR A 335 2.40 9.50 -22.81
CA TYR A 335 3.47 10.11 -23.61
C TYR A 335 4.17 9.12 -24.55
N VAL A 336 4.21 7.84 -24.19
CA VAL A 336 4.85 6.76 -24.96
C VAL A 336 3.81 6.09 -25.85
N LYS A 337 3.92 6.26 -27.17
CA LYS A 337 3.18 5.45 -28.14
C LYS A 337 3.53 3.98 -27.93
N ARG A 338 2.63 3.20 -27.31
CA ARG A 338 2.71 1.73 -27.35
C ARG A 338 2.37 1.30 -28.77
N TYR A 339 3.40 0.92 -29.53
CA TYR A 339 3.21 0.24 -30.80
C TYR A 339 2.67 -1.17 -30.52
N ALA A 340 1.72 -1.63 -31.32
CA ALA A 340 1.29 -3.02 -31.27
C ALA A 340 2.53 -3.89 -31.49
N VAL A 341 2.80 -4.80 -30.55
CA VAL A 341 3.87 -5.79 -30.72
C VAL A 341 3.46 -6.66 -31.89
N THR A 342 4.30 -6.74 -32.92
CA THR A 342 4.09 -7.64 -34.06
C THR A 342 3.91 -9.06 -33.52
N ASP A 343 2.86 -9.77 -33.95
CA ASP A 343 2.57 -11.13 -33.53
C ASP A 343 3.70 -12.09 -33.99
N ASP A 344 4.78 -12.17 -33.22
CA ASP A 344 5.89 -13.10 -33.44
C ASP A 344 5.59 -14.41 -32.68
N PRO A 345 5.71 -15.59 -33.32
CA PRO A 345 5.55 -16.89 -32.66
C PRO A 345 6.35 -17.08 -31.36
N ARG A 346 7.45 -16.34 -31.18
CA ARG A 346 8.27 -16.36 -29.95
C ARG A 346 7.60 -15.68 -28.76
N VAL A 347 6.69 -14.73 -29.00
CA VAL A 347 5.90 -14.05 -27.95
C VAL A 347 4.81 -14.98 -27.40
N HIS A 348 4.37 -15.96 -28.18
CA HIS A 348 3.33 -16.93 -27.82
C HIS A 348 3.83 -18.34 -27.47
N ALA A 349 5.14 -18.53 -27.23
CA ALA A 349 5.75 -19.84 -27.12
C ALA A 349 5.18 -20.78 -26.02
N HIS A 350 4.35 -20.30 -25.08
CA HIS A 350 3.91 -21.12 -23.93
C HIS A 350 2.40 -21.19 -23.61
N SER A 351 1.47 -20.72 -24.47
CA SER A 351 0.02 -20.88 -24.19
C SER A 351 -0.65 -22.10 -24.84
N ARG A 352 0.09 -23.04 -25.43
CA ARG A 352 -0.48 -24.27 -26.05
C ARG A 352 -0.33 -25.51 -25.18
N HIS A 353 -0.84 -25.51 -23.94
CA HIS A 353 -0.94 -26.75 -23.13
C HIS A 353 -2.21 -26.85 -22.28
N GLY A 354 -3.37 -26.38 -22.77
CA GLY A 354 -4.67 -26.57 -22.09
C GLY A 354 -5.83 -27.08 -22.97
N GLY A 355 -5.82 -26.82 -24.28
CA GLY A 355 -7.00 -27.10 -25.14
C GLY A 355 -7.08 -28.50 -25.77
N GLY A 356 -5.99 -29.27 -25.76
CA GLY A 356 -5.89 -30.52 -26.52
C GLY A 356 -6.64 -31.72 -25.92
N ARG A 357 -6.92 -31.71 -24.62
CA ARG A 357 -7.61 -32.82 -23.94
C ARG A 357 -9.14 -32.77 -24.07
N LEU A 358 -9.73 -31.58 -24.16
CA LEU A 358 -11.18 -31.43 -24.33
C LEU A 358 -11.66 -31.73 -25.76
N ALA A 359 -10.84 -31.45 -26.77
CA ALA A 359 -11.17 -31.79 -28.17
C ALA A 359 -11.20 -33.31 -28.42
N ARG A 360 -10.33 -34.07 -27.73
CA ARG A 360 -10.23 -35.53 -27.89
C ARG A 360 -11.38 -36.28 -27.20
N VAL A 361 -11.98 -35.69 -26.15
CA VAL A 361 -13.18 -36.25 -25.50
C VAL A 361 -14.43 -36.01 -26.36
N ARG A 362 -14.51 -34.87 -27.08
CA ARG A 362 -15.65 -34.56 -27.97
C ARG A 362 -15.69 -35.43 -29.23
N SER A 363 -14.54 -35.88 -29.73
CA SER A 363 -14.48 -36.80 -30.88
C SER A 363 -14.78 -38.26 -30.51
N ALA A 364 -14.66 -38.63 -29.23
CA ALA A 364 -14.99 -39.98 -28.76
C ALA A 364 -16.51 -40.21 -28.62
N TRP A 365 -17.30 -39.14 -28.46
CA TRP A 365 -18.76 -39.21 -28.28
C TRP A 365 -19.57 -38.91 -29.55
N GLY A 366 -18.92 -38.69 -30.69
CA GLY A 366 -19.58 -38.28 -31.95
C GLY A 366 -19.73 -39.35 -33.03
N SER A 367 -19.28 -40.59 -32.82
CA SER A 367 -19.33 -41.64 -33.85
C SER A 367 -20.57 -42.52 -33.71
N GLY A 368 -21.69 -42.06 -34.27
CA GLY A 368 -22.93 -42.84 -34.27
C GLY A 368 -24.03 -42.24 -35.12
N ARG A 369 -23.81 -42.12 -36.43
CA ARG A 369 -24.87 -42.12 -37.47
C ARG A 369 -24.24 -42.20 -38.87
N PRO A 370 -24.60 -43.19 -39.71
CA PRO A 370 -24.13 -43.27 -41.09
C PRO A 370 -24.86 -42.26 -41.97
N ALA A 371 -24.14 -41.66 -42.91
CA ALA A 371 -24.70 -40.83 -43.98
C ALA A 371 -25.30 -41.72 -45.10
N PRO A 372 -26.40 -41.32 -45.75
CA PRO A 372 -26.88 -42.01 -46.94
C PRO A 372 -26.12 -41.56 -48.19
N SER A 373 -25.91 -42.53 -49.07
CA SER A 373 -25.19 -42.48 -50.34
C SER A 373 -25.81 -41.55 -51.37
N THR A 374 -24.95 -40.82 -52.09
CA THR A 374 -25.24 -40.11 -53.33
C THR A 374 -25.52 -41.09 -54.48
N ALA A 375 -26.63 -40.89 -55.19
CA ALA A 375 -26.87 -41.45 -56.51
C ALA A 375 -27.01 -40.32 -57.54
N ASP A 376 -26.41 -40.62 -58.68
CA ASP A 376 -26.12 -39.84 -59.88
C ASP A 376 -27.37 -39.38 -60.66
N GLY A 377 -27.21 -38.39 -61.55
CA GLY A 377 -28.16 -38.23 -62.68
C GLY A 377 -28.59 -36.84 -63.13
N SER A 378 -27.82 -36.28 -64.08
CA SER A 378 -28.31 -35.72 -65.37
C SER A 378 -28.89 -34.31 -65.53
N SER A 379 -28.32 -33.66 -66.57
CA SER A 379 -28.92 -32.71 -67.54
C SER A 379 -29.32 -31.31 -67.06
N GLY A 380 -28.61 -30.26 -67.49
CA GLY A 380 -28.99 -29.44 -68.67
C GLY A 380 -29.35 -28.04 -68.13
N GLY A 381 -28.82 -26.91 -68.57
CA GLY A 381 -28.64 -26.42 -69.92
C GLY A 381 -29.20 -24.98 -69.93
N VAL A 382 -28.31 -24.01 -70.18
CA VAL A 382 -28.54 -22.67 -70.78
C VAL A 382 -29.17 -21.54 -69.90
N PRO A 383 -28.56 -20.32 -69.90
CA PRO A 383 -29.07 -19.09 -69.26
C PRO A 383 -29.89 -18.22 -70.25
N PRO A 384 -30.48 -17.06 -69.88
CA PRO A 384 -29.75 -15.79 -70.10
C PRO A 384 -30.16 -14.55 -69.26
N GLN A 385 -29.23 -13.58 -69.25
CA GLN A 385 -29.39 -12.12 -69.40
C GLN A 385 -30.08 -11.23 -68.34
N ALA A 386 -29.25 -10.28 -67.86
CA ALA A 386 -29.38 -8.81 -67.94
C ALA A 386 -30.62 -8.09 -67.39
N GLY A 387 -30.37 -7.08 -66.56
CA GLY A 387 -31.35 -6.05 -66.19
C GLY A 387 -30.78 -5.00 -65.25
N SER A 388 -30.31 -3.90 -65.83
CA SER A 388 -29.97 -2.62 -65.21
C SER A 388 -31.17 -1.95 -64.51
N GLY A 389 -30.92 -1.11 -63.50
CA GLY A 389 -31.88 -0.07 -63.13
C GLY A 389 -31.69 0.58 -61.76
N PHE A 390 -31.05 1.76 -61.80
CA PHE A 390 -31.02 2.86 -60.82
C PHE A 390 -30.25 2.70 -59.50
#